data_AF-A0A924NS09-F1
#
_entry.id   AF-A0A924NS09-F1
#
_cell.length_a   1.000
_cell.length_b   1.000
_cell.length_c   1.000
_cell.angle_alpha   90.00
_cell.angle_beta   90.00
_cell.angle_gamma   90.00
#
_symmetry.space_group_name_H-M   'P 1'
#
loop_
_entity.id
_entity.type
_entity.pdbx_description
1 polymer ?
#
loop_
_entity_poly.entity_id
_entity_poly.type
_entity_poly.pdbx_seq_one_letter_code
_entity_poly.pdbx_strand_id
1 'polypeptide(L)'
;ALAAQVAQALQVTGTAEVWEFGAGSGALALQLLEALGDQVQCYCIVDVSGTLRARQQLRLARFADKVQWVTELPATLQAVVLGNEVLDAMPVQLLARVDGVWHERGVAWSGEEFIWQDRPTALRPPVAIDGPHDYLTEVHPQAESFIRTLADRLTQGAAFFLDYGFPEAEYYHPQRSTGTVMCHYLHRADPDPLALVGLKDITAHVNFSGIALAGQDAGLTVLGYTSQARFLMNCGLLSEMEHATHAERALALKLITEHEMGELFKVIAFGAGQEWEPMGFTQGDRSHTL
;
A
#
# COMPACT_ATOMS: atom_id res chain seq x y z
N ALA A 1 14.56 10.29 4.29
CA ALA A 1 14.49 8.82 4.35
C ALA A 1 14.02 8.16 3.04
N LEU A 2 12.73 8.16 2.67
CA LEU A 2 12.24 7.46 1.45
C LEU A 2 12.98 7.88 0.17
N ALA A 3 13.28 9.17 0.02
CA ALA A 3 14.08 9.69 -1.11
C ALA A 3 15.45 9.00 -1.24
N ALA A 4 16.09 8.59 -0.14
CA ALA A 4 17.37 7.86 -0.18
C ALA A 4 17.21 6.48 -0.83
N GLN A 5 16.14 5.75 -0.48
CA GLN A 5 15.83 4.47 -1.11
C GLN A 5 15.44 4.61 -2.58
N VAL A 6 14.66 5.65 -2.93
CA VAL A 6 14.28 5.93 -4.32
C VAL A 6 15.52 6.31 -5.14
N ALA A 7 16.42 7.15 -4.61
CA ALA A 7 17.68 7.50 -5.26
C ALA A 7 18.54 6.25 -5.54
N GLN A 8 18.68 5.36 -4.54
CA GLN A 8 19.39 4.09 -4.74
C GLN A 8 18.74 3.27 -5.85
N ALA A 9 17.41 3.12 -5.83
CA ALA A 9 16.67 2.35 -6.83
C ALA A 9 16.87 2.92 -8.25
N LEU A 10 16.75 4.23 -8.43
CA LEU A 10 17.00 4.91 -9.72
C LEU A 10 18.43 4.63 -10.21
N GLN A 11 19.43 4.77 -9.32
CA GLN A 11 20.83 4.56 -9.65
C GLN A 11 21.14 3.11 -10.05
N VAL A 12 20.78 2.13 -9.22
CA VAL A 12 21.13 0.72 -9.45
C VAL A 12 20.37 0.11 -10.62
N THR A 13 19.15 0.59 -10.89
CA THR A 13 18.35 0.13 -12.02
C THR A 13 18.61 0.95 -13.28
N GLY A 14 19.41 2.02 -13.23
CA GLY A 14 19.67 2.90 -14.37
C GLY A 14 18.40 3.58 -14.92
N THR A 15 17.38 3.78 -14.09
CA THR A 15 16.12 4.43 -14.45
C THR A 15 16.10 5.88 -13.97
N ALA A 16 15.24 6.70 -14.56
CA ALA A 16 15.14 8.14 -14.25
C ALA A 16 13.68 8.61 -14.09
N GLU A 17 12.73 7.68 -14.06
CA GLU A 17 11.31 7.95 -13.92
C GLU A 17 10.80 7.47 -12.57
N VAL A 18 9.93 8.28 -11.95
CA VAL A 18 9.17 7.89 -10.76
C VAL A 18 7.70 7.88 -11.10
N TRP A 19 7.00 6.80 -10.75
CA TRP A 19 5.57 6.62 -10.97
C TRP A 19 4.85 6.45 -9.63
N GLU A 20 3.99 7.37 -9.26
CA GLU A 20 3.23 7.34 -8.02
C GLU A 20 1.75 7.05 -8.29
N PHE A 21 1.25 5.93 -7.77
CA PHE A 21 -0.18 5.64 -7.74
C PHE A 21 -0.82 6.38 -6.57
N GLY A 22 -1.96 7.03 -6.81
CA GLY A 22 -2.75 7.60 -5.72
C GLY A 22 -2.01 8.68 -4.92
N ALA A 23 -1.38 9.66 -5.60
CA ALA A 23 -0.54 10.69 -4.96
C ALA A 23 -1.26 11.63 -3.96
N GLY A 24 -2.55 11.39 -3.69
CA GLY A 24 -3.36 12.14 -2.75
C GLY A 24 -3.28 13.64 -3.02
N SER A 25 -2.79 14.39 -2.04
CA SER A 25 -2.66 15.84 -2.19
C SER A 25 -1.44 16.28 -3.04
N GLY A 26 -0.52 15.37 -3.39
CA GLY A 26 0.77 15.64 -4.05
C GLY A 26 1.88 16.06 -3.08
N ALA A 27 1.70 15.83 -1.77
CA ALA A 27 2.69 16.19 -0.76
C ALA A 27 3.94 15.30 -0.83
N LEU A 28 3.76 13.99 -1.02
CA LEU A 28 4.86 13.04 -1.17
C LEU A 28 5.67 13.33 -2.45
N ALA A 29 4.99 13.47 -3.59
CA ALA A 29 5.58 13.92 -4.86
C ALA A 29 6.46 15.17 -4.69
N LEU A 30 5.94 16.20 -3.98
CA LEU A 30 6.68 17.44 -3.77
C LEU A 30 7.99 17.20 -3.02
N GLN A 31 7.94 16.43 -1.92
CA GLN A 31 9.11 16.14 -1.10
C GLN A 31 10.14 15.28 -1.84
N LEU A 32 9.69 14.31 -2.63
CA LEU A 32 10.58 13.48 -3.45
C LEU A 32 11.26 14.28 -4.55
N LEU A 33 10.51 15.13 -5.26
CA LEU A 33 11.07 16.00 -6.30
C LEU A 33 12.10 17.00 -5.73
N GLU A 34 11.86 17.55 -4.54
CA GLU A 34 12.85 18.40 -3.84
C GLU A 34 14.12 17.64 -3.46
N ALA A 35 13.96 16.44 -2.90
CA ALA A 35 15.08 15.67 -2.39
C ALA A 35 15.92 15.03 -3.49
N LEU A 36 15.28 14.57 -4.58
CA LEU A 36 15.94 13.84 -5.67
C LEU A 36 16.49 14.76 -6.77
N GLY A 37 15.89 15.93 -6.98
CA GLY A 37 16.34 16.91 -7.96
C GLY A 37 16.39 16.33 -9.38
N ASP A 38 17.57 16.39 -10.01
CA ASP A 38 17.77 15.98 -11.41
C ASP A 38 17.96 14.48 -11.62
N GLN A 39 17.98 13.69 -10.54
CA GLN A 39 17.89 12.23 -10.66
C GLN A 39 16.52 11.80 -11.23
N VAL A 40 15.48 12.61 -11.01
CA VAL A 40 14.15 12.40 -11.58
C VAL A 40 13.99 13.29 -12.81
N GLN A 41 13.84 12.64 -13.96
CA GLN A 41 13.58 13.29 -15.26
C GLN A 41 12.08 13.39 -15.53
N CYS A 42 11.30 12.39 -15.07
CA CYS A 42 9.85 12.42 -15.15
C CYS A 42 9.22 11.87 -13.87
N TYR A 43 8.17 12.54 -13.38
CA TYR A 43 7.36 12.11 -12.25
C TYR A 43 5.91 11.95 -12.68
N CYS A 44 5.49 10.70 -12.89
CA CYS A 44 4.15 10.36 -13.35
C CYS A 44 3.22 10.08 -12.17
N ILE A 45 2.12 10.82 -12.07
CA ILE A 45 1.04 10.56 -11.10
C ILE A 45 -0.07 9.81 -11.83
N VAL A 46 -0.39 8.61 -11.34
CA VAL A 46 -1.53 7.82 -11.80
C VAL A 46 -2.73 8.12 -10.91
N ASP A 47 -3.71 8.86 -11.44
CA ASP A 47 -4.96 9.21 -10.75
C ASP A 47 -6.17 8.91 -11.64
N VAL A 48 -6.98 7.93 -11.21
CA VAL A 48 -8.17 7.45 -11.95
C VAL A 48 -9.34 8.43 -11.83
N SER A 49 -9.45 9.16 -10.71
CA SER A 49 -10.60 10.03 -10.44
C SER A 49 -10.40 11.45 -10.98
N GLY A 50 -9.14 11.92 -11.05
CA GLY A 50 -8.76 13.27 -11.44
C GLY A 50 -9.19 14.38 -10.47
N THR A 51 -9.91 14.05 -9.39
CA THR A 51 -10.48 15.03 -8.46
C THR A 51 -9.43 15.84 -7.71
N LEU A 52 -8.25 15.25 -7.48
CA LEU A 52 -7.14 15.88 -6.76
C LEU A 52 -6.15 16.58 -7.69
N ARG A 53 -6.29 16.43 -9.01
CA ARG A 53 -5.35 16.93 -10.01
C ARG A 53 -5.11 18.44 -9.91
N ALA A 54 -6.16 19.25 -9.76
CA ALA A 54 -6.00 20.70 -9.66
C ALA A 54 -5.18 21.12 -8.42
N ARG A 55 -5.40 20.44 -7.29
CA ARG A 55 -4.65 20.66 -6.04
C ARG A 55 -3.19 20.22 -6.19
N GLN A 56 -2.95 19.08 -6.82
CA GLN A 56 -1.61 18.57 -7.11
C GLN A 56 -0.85 19.52 -8.06
N GLN A 57 -1.50 20.00 -9.13
CA GLN A 57 -0.92 20.96 -10.08
C GLN A 57 -0.48 22.26 -9.41
N LEU A 58 -1.32 22.82 -8.54
CA LEU A 58 -0.97 24.01 -7.78
C LEU A 58 0.25 23.76 -6.88
N ARG A 59 0.26 22.63 -6.17
CA ARG A 59 1.37 22.26 -5.28
C ARG A 59 2.67 22.01 -6.03
N LEU A 60 2.60 21.37 -7.19
CA LEU A 60 3.74 20.91 -7.98
C LEU A 60 4.12 21.90 -9.11
N ALA A 61 3.56 23.12 -9.10
CA ALA A 61 3.72 24.08 -10.19
C ALA A 61 5.18 24.40 -10.55
N ARG A 62 6.10 24.38 -9.58
CA ARG A 62 7.54 24.60 -9.81
C ARG A 62 8.26 23.46 -10.53
N PHE A 63 7.62 22.29 -10.64
CA PHE A 63 8.12 21.08 -11.30
C PHE A 63 7.22 20.69 -12.49
N ALA A 64 6.46 21.65 -13.05
CA ALA A 64 5.50 21.38 -14.11
C ALA A 64 6.13 20.81 -15.40
N ASP A 65 7.43 21.01 -15.58
CA ASP A 65 8.24 20.42 -16.66
C ASP A 65 8.57 18.94 -16.45
N LYS A 66 8.55 18.47 -15.19
CA LYS A 66 8.84 17.07 -14.83
C LYS A 66 7.60 16.24 -14.53
N VAL A 67 6.52 16.86 -14.05
CA VAL A 67 5.33 16.15 -13.57
C VAL A 67 4.31 15.90 -14.68
N GLN A 68 3.87 14.65 -14.80
CA GLN A 68 2.82 14.22 -15.72
C GLN A 68 1.68 13.53 -14.97
N TRP A 69 0.45 13.70 -15.47
CA TRP A 69 -0.73 12.99 -14.97
C TRP A 69 -1.22 12.04 -16.04
N VAL A 70 -1.35 10.76 -15.68
CA VAL A 70 -1.73 9.68 -16.57
C VAL A 70 -2.86 8.86 -15.97
N THR A 71 -3.65 8.22 -16.84
CA THR A 71 -4.79 7.38 -16.44
C THR A 71 -4.53 5.89 -16.63
N GLU A 72 -3.43 5.53 -17.29
CA GLU A 72 -3.06 4.15 -17.59
C GLU A 72 -1.54 3.97 -17.56
N LEU A 73 -1.10 2.73 -17.32
CA LEU A 73 0.30 2.35 -17.43
C LEU A 73 0.69 2.15 -18.90
N PRO A 74 1.93 2.50 -19.29
CA PRO A 74 2.45 2.18 -20.61
C PRO A 74 2.58 0.67 -20.79
N ALA A 75 2.71 0.22 -22.05
CA ALA A 75 2.88 -1.21 -22.37
C ALA A 75 4.15 -1.81 -21.75
N THR A 76 5.19 -1.00 -21.58
CA THR A 76 6.44 -1.34 -20.89
C THR A 76 6.83 -0.17 -20.00
N LEU A 77 7.25 -0.46 -18.78
CA LEU A 77 7.61 0.50 -17.76
C LEU A 77 9.04 0.26 -17.29
N GLN A 78 9.84 1.33 -17.22
CA GLN A 78 11.19 1.34 -16.69
C GLN A 78 11.33 2.47 -15.66
N ALA A 79 11.00 2.19 -14.41
CA ALA A 79 10.81 3.25 -13.42
C ALA A 79 10.95 2.75 -11.97
N VAL A 80 11.04 3.70 -11.04
CA VAL A 80 10.72 3.46 -9.63
C VAL A 80 9.26 3.77 -9.38
N VAL A 81 8.49 2.76 -8.98
CA VAL A 81 7.06 2.84 -8.69
C VAL A 81 6.82 3.01 -7.20
N LEU A 82 5.85 3.85 -6.84
CA LEU A 82 5.45 4.14 -5.47
C LEU A 82 3.94 3.99 -5.32
N GLY A 83 3.51 3.33 -4.24
CA GLY A 83 2.14 3.36 -3.75
C GLY A 83 2.15 3.53 -2.24
N ASN A 84 1.68 4.68 -1.76
CA ASN A 84 1.56 4.96 -0.33
C ASN A 84 0.08 5.05 0.03
N GLU A 85 -0.42 4.11 0.85
CA GLU A 85 -1.84 3.98 1.22
C GLU A 85 -2.73 3.90 -0.05
N VAL A 86 -2.42 2.89 -0.86
CA VAL A 86 -3.11 2.64 -2.15
C VAL A 86 -3.72 1.24 -2.15
N LEU A 87 -3.07 0.28 -1.49
CA LEU A 87 -3.53 -1.10 -1.50
C LEU A 87 -4.72 -1.27 -0.55
N ASP A 88 -4.73 -0.57 0.59
CA ASP A 88 -5.83 -0.59 1.57
C ASP A 88 -7.16 -0.06 1.04
N ALA A 89 -7.08 0.89 0.11
CA ALA A 89 -8.25 1.50 -0.54
C ALA A 89 -8.79 0.65 -1.72
N MET A 90 -8.13 -0.45 -2.07
CA MET A 90 -8.62 -1.31 -3.15
C MET A 90 -9.78 -2.18 -2.66
N PRO A 91 -10.83 -2.37 -3.48
CA PRO A 91 -11.96 -3.24 -3.15
C PRO A 91 -11.56 -4.64 -2.67
N VAL A 92 -12.15 -5.05 -1.55
CA VAL A 92 -12.03 -6.40 -0.98
C VAL A 92 -13.33 -7.18 -1.13
N GLN A 93 -13.24 -8.51 -1.07
CA GLN A 93 -14.40 -9.38 -0.91
C GLN A 93 -14.49 -9.90 0.52
N LEU A 94 -15.68 -9.88 1.09
CA LEU A 94 -15.91 -10.36 2.45
C LEU A 94 -16.31 -11.83 2.46
N LEU A 95 -15.64 -12.62 3.29
CA LEU A 95 -15.96 -14.01 3.57
C LEU A 95 -16.42 -14.14 5.02
N ALA A 96 -17.61 -14.71 5.22
CA ALA A 96 -18.20 -14.97 6.52
C ALA A 96 -18.35 -16.48 6.74
N ARG A 97 -17.66 -17.04 7.72
CA ARG A 97 -17.92 -18.38 8.25
C ARG A 97 -18.98 -18.28 9.33
N VAL A 98 -20.13 -18.91 9.11
CA VAL A 98 -21.25 -18.98 10.05
C VAL A 98 -21.65 -20.44 10.22
N ASP A 99 -21.68 -20.94 11.45
CA ASP A 99 -21.97 -22.34 11.76
C ASP A 99 -21.11 -23.34 10.96
N GLY A 100 -19.83 -22.99 10.76
CA GLY A 100 -18.86 -23.79 10.01
C GLY A 100 -18.99 -23.74 8.49
N VAL A 101 -19.96 -22.99 7.95
CA VAL A 101 -20.16 -22.82 6.50
C VAL A 101 -19.70 -21.44 6.06
N TRP A 102 -18.90 -21.40 5.01
CA TRP A 102 -18.42 -20.15 4.41
C TRP A 102 -19.43 -19.56 3.43
N HIS A 103 -19.61 -18.26 3.56
CA HIS A 103 -20.45 -17.43 2.73
C HIS A 103 -19.62 -16.27 2.18
N GLU A 104 -19.94 -15.84 0.98
CA GLU A 104 -19.56 -14.51 0.50
C GLU A 104 -20.57 -13.53 1.08
N ARG A 105 -20.08 -12.52 1.80
CA ARG A 105 -20.91 -11.46 2.37
C ARG A 105 -21.02 -10.33 1.36
N GLY A 106 -22.17 -10.29 0.68
CA GLY A 106 -22.52 -9.22 -0.26
C GLY A 106 -23.41 -8.16 0.37
N VAL A 107 -23.81 -7.20 -0.46
CA VAL A 107 -24.73 -6.12 -0.08
C VAL A 107 -26.05 -6.27 -0.84
N ALA A 108 -27.17 -6.09 -0.15
CA ALA A 108 -28.51 -6.05 -0.73
C ALA A 108 -29.22 -4.74 -0.36
N TRP A 109 -30.27 -4.43 -1.10
CA TRP A 109 -31.15 -3.30 -0.81
C TRP A 109 -32.43 -3.82 -0.12
N SER A 110 -32.71 -3.33 1.08
CA SER A 110 -33.92 -3.71 1.82
C SER A 110 -35.20 -3.02 1.31
N GLY A 111 -35.04 -1.92 0.58
CA GLY A 111 -36.10 -0.97 0.27
C GLY A 111 -35.84 0.42 0.86
N GLU A 112 -35.12 0.47 1.99
CA GLU A 112 -34.85 1.69 2.76
C GLU A 112 -33.35 1.91 3.02
N GLU A 113 -32.59 0.84 3.20
CA GLU A 113 -31.16 0.88 3.50
C GLU A 113 -30.39 -0.28 2.86
N PHE A 114 -29.06 -0.14 2.81
CA PHE A 114 -28.18 -1.24 2.44
C PHE A 114 -28.06 -2.22 3.62
N ILE A 115 -28.15 -3.51 3.33
CA ILE A 115 -28.03 -4.58 4.32
C ILE A 115 -27.02 -5.63 3.86
N TRP A 116 -26.41 -6.32 4.81
CA TRP A 116 -25.59 -7.50 4.52
C TRP A 116 -26.46 -8.65 4.01
N GLN A 117 -25.96 -9.36 2.99
CA GLN A 117 -26.57 -10.57 2.48
C GLN A 117 -25.50 -11.63 2.23
N ASP A 118 -25.49 -12.66 3.08
CA ASP A 118 -24.57 -13.78 2.99
C ASP A 118 -25.08 -14.83 1.99
N ARG A 119 -24.20 -15.31 1.10
CA ARG A 119 -24.49 -16.36 0.12
C ARG A 119 -23.45 -17.48 0.22
N PRO A 120 -23.84 -18.77 0.30
CA PRO A 120 -22.89 -19.86 0.39
C PRO A 120 -21.85 -19.81 -0.74
N THR A 121 -20.57 -20.01 -0.39
CA THR A 121 -19.47 -19.91 -1.36
C THR A 121 -18.45 -21.03 -1.18
N ALA A 122 -17.74 -21.34 -2.27
CA ALA A 122 -16.56 -22.19 -2.25
C ALA A 122 -15.27 -21.41 -1.94
N LEU A 123 -15.29 -20.07 -1.97
CA LEU A 123 -14.15 -19.22 -1.64
C LEU A 123 -13.70 -19.43 -0.20
N ARG A 124 -12.39 -19.37 0.03
CA ARG A 124 -11.76 -19.54 1.35
C ARG A 124 -10.65 -18.51 1.50
N PRO A 125 -10.31 -18.11 2.74
CA PRO A 125 -9.01 -17.50 3.00
C PRO A 125 -7.88 -18.43 2.51
N PRO A 126 -6.71 -17.88 2.17
CA PRO A 126 -5.57 -18.66 1.69
C PRO A 126 -5.05 -19.66 2.74
N VAL A 127 -5.33 -19.41 4.02
CA VAL A 127 -4.98 -20.29 5.14
C VAL A 127 -6.22 -20.83 5.84
N ALA A 128 -6.11 -22.02 6.44
CA ALA A 128 -7.17 -22.58 7.26
C ALA A 128 -7.33 -21.77 8.56
N ILE A 129 -8.57 -21.44 8.90
CA ILE A 129 -8.91 -20.72 10.14
C ILE A 129 -9.28 -21.74 11.22
N ASP A 130 -8.46 -21.83 12.25
CA ASP A 130 -8.70 -22.74 13.37
C ASP A 130 -9.89 -22.31 14.24
N GLY A 131 -10.52 -23.31 14.87
CA GLY A 131 -11.59 -23.12 15.84
C GLY A 131 -13.01 -23.12 15.24
N PRO A 132 -14.05 -23.31 16.08
CA PRO A 132 -15.44 -23.49 15.63
C PRO A 132 -16.23 -22.18 15.54
N HIS A 133 -15.63 -21.04 15.87
CA HIS A 133 -16.32 -19.76 15.98
C HIS A 133 -16.61 -19.14 14.61
N ASP A 134 -17.64 -18.29 14.57
CA ASP A 134 -17.95 -17.47 13.41
C ASP A 134 -16.80 -16.51 13.11
N TYR A 135 -16.53 -16.31 11.83
CA TYR A 135 -15.35 -15.57 11.39
C TYR A 135 -15.70 -14.71 10.18
N LEU A 136 -15.40 -13.42 10.23
CA LEU A 136 -15.49 -12.50 9.11
C LEU A 136 -14.09 -12.04 8.73
N THR A 137 -13.78 -12.02 7.44
CA THR A 137 -12.50 -11.53 6.92
C THR A 137 -12.59 -11.11 5.47
N GLU A 138 -11.51 -10.51 4.98
CA GLU A 138 -11.32 -9.99 3.64
C GLU A 138 -10.41 -10.92 2.81
N VAL A 139 -10.69 -11.03 1.52
CA VAL A 139 -9.72 -11.45 0.49
C VAL A 139 -9.51 -10.31 -0.51
N HIS A 140 -8.32 -10.24 -1.12
CA HIS A 140 -7.80 -9.02 -1.76
C HIS A 140 -7.57 -9.15 -3.28
N PRO A 141 -8.51 -9.71 -4.06
CA PRO A 141 -8.26 -10.05 -5.46
C PRO A 141 -7.90 -8.82 -6.31
N GLN A 142 -8.44 -7.64 -5.96
CA GLN A 142 -8.17 -6.40 -6.68
C GLN A 142 -6.74 -5.90 -6.46
N ALA A 143 -6.27 -5.89 -5.20
CA ALA A 143 -4.91 -5.48 -4.87
C ALA A 143 -3.88 -6.44 -5.48
N GLU A 144 -4.13 -7.75 -5.41
CA GLU A 144 -3.28 -8.74 -6.08
C GLU A 144 -3.29 -8.57 -7.60
N SER A 145 -4.45 -8.29 -8.21
CA SER A 145 -4.54 -8.05 -9.66
C SER A 145 -3.80 -6.79 -10.08
N PHE A 146 -3.80 -5.76 -9.24
CA PHE A 146 -3.04 -4.54 -9.46
C PHE A 146 -1.53 -4.83 -9.46
N ILE A 147 -1.04 -5.62 -8.50
CA ILE A 147 0.37 -6.04 -8.45
C ILE A 147 0.75 -6.87 -9.68
N ARG A 148 -0.10 -7.83 -10.09
CA ARG A 148 0.11 -8.61 -11.32
C ARG A 148 0.15 -7.71 -12.56
N THR A 149 -0.73 -6.71 -12.64
CA THR A 149 -0.73 -5.74 -13.75
C THR A 149 0.55 -4.91 -13.78
N LEU A 150 1.06 -4.51 -12.61
CA LEU A 150 2.34 -3.82 -12.52
C LEU A 150 3.50 -4.72 -12.96
N ALA A 151 3.54 -5.97 -12.47
CA ALA A 151 4.55 -6.95 -12.83
C ALA A 151 4.63 -7.20 -14.34
N ASP A 152 3.48 -7.31 -15.02
CA ASP A 152 3.38 -7.46 -16.48
C ASP A 152 4.02 -6.30 -17.26
N ARG A 153 4.08 -5.09 -16.66
CA ARG A 153 4.57 -3.87 -17.32
C ARG A 153 5.97 -3.48 -16.88
N LEU A 154 6.35 -3.71 -15.62
CA LEU A 154 7.62 -3.27 -15.05
C LEU A 154 8.76 -4.18 -15.53
N THR A 155 9.47 -3.71 -16.55
CA THR A 155 10.57 -4.47 -17.18
C THR A 155 11.94 -4.23 -16.55
N GLN A 156 12.12 -3.07 -15.91
CA GLN A 156 13.36 -2.67 -15.25
C GLN A 156 13.02 -1.63 -14.18
N GLY A 157 13.53 -1.76 -12.97
CA GLY A 157 13.22 -0.81 -11.90
C GLY A 157 12.84 -1.47 -10.59
N ALA A 158 12.08 -0.75 -9.78
CA ALA A 158 11.61 -1.22 -8.48
C ALA A 158 10.23 -0.65 -8.15
N ALA A 159 9.49 -1.32 -7.28
CA ALA A 159 8.21 -0.83 -6.77
C ALA A 159 8.20 -0.88 -5.25
N PHE A 160 7.76 0.19 -4.59
CA PHE A 160 7.63 0.27 -3.14
C PHE A 160 6.18 0.55 -2.76
N PHE A 161 5.62 -0.34 -1.94
CA PHE A 161 4.28 -0.18 -1.37
C PHE A 161 4.38 0.00 0.13
N LEU A 162 3.81 1.11 0.62
CA LEU A 162 3.78 1.48 2.02
C LEU A 162 2.32 1.50 2.46
N ASP A 163 1.97 0.59 3.36
CA ASP A 163 0.57 0.40 3.75
C ASP A 163 0.47 -0.30 5.11
N TYR A 164 -0.71 -0.26 5.72
CA TYR A 164 -0.97 -0.92 7.00
C TYR A 164 -1.52 -2.34 6.80
N GLY A 165 -0.91 -3.30 7.48
CA GLY A 165 -1.30 -4.70 7.30
C GLY A 165 -0.30 -5.70 7.85
N PHE A 166 -0.50 -6.96 7.46
CA PHE A 166 0.11 -8.12 8.11
C PHE A 166 0.44 -9.24 7.11
N PRO A 167 1.38 -10.14 7.43
CA PRO A 167 1.48 -11.44 6.77
C PRO A 167 0.25 -12.32 7.07
N GLU A 168 0.02 -13.35 6.26
CA GLU A 168 -1.17 -14.23 6.36
C GLU A 168 -1.43 -14.80 7.74
N ALA A 169 -0.38 -15.25 8.44
CA ALA A 169 -0.50 -15.85 9.77
C ALA A 169 -1.08 -14.88 10.83
N GLU A 170 -0.84 -13.57 10.67
CA GLU A 170 -1.36 -12.53 11.56
C GLU A 170 -2.64 -11.89 11.02
N TYR A 171 -2.77 -11.79 9.69
CA TYR A 171 -3.98 -11.31 9.04
C TYR A 171 -5.16 -12.22 9.35
N TYR A 172 -4.99 -13.52 9.14
CA TYR A 172 -6.03 -14.54 9.31
C TYR A 172 -5.96 -15.23 10.68
N HIS A 173 -5.35 -14.57 11.67
CA HIS A 173 -5.25 -15.13 13.02
C HIS A 173 -6.66 -15.43 13.59
N PRO A 174 -6.86 -16.55 14.32
CA PRO A 174 -8.18 -16.92 14.84
C PRO A 174 -8.83 -15.85 15.74
N GLN A 175 -8.04 -15.01 16.41
CA GLN A 175 -8.59 -13.92 17.23
C GLN A 175 -9.05 -12.70 16.42
N ARG A 176 -8.69 -12.60 15.14
CA ARG A 176 -9.15 -11.52 14.24
C ARG A 176 -10.44 -11.92 13.52
N SER A 177 -11.44 -12.33 14.29
CA SER A 177 -12.68 -12.89 13.75
C SER A 177 -13.67 -11.87 13.18
N THR A 178 -13.32 -10.57 13.20
CA THR A 178 -14.16 -9.48 12.68
C THR A 178 -13.53 -8.75 11.50
N GLY A 179 -12.46 -9.30 10.91
CA GLY A 179 -11.76 -8.70 9.79
C GLY A 179 -11.02 -7.42 10.16
N THR A 180 -10.79 -6.59 9.14
CA THR A 180 -10.05 -5.34 9.22
C THR A 180 -10.73 -4.17 8.52
N VAL A 181 -11.91 -4.37 7.92
CA VAL A 181 -12.70 -3.27 7.33
C VAL A 181 -12.91 -2.17 8.37
N MET A 182 -12.52 -0.95 8.00
CA MET A 182 -12.71 0.24 8.80
C MET A 182 -13.17 1.38 7.90
N CYS A 183 -14.11 2.18 8.40
CA CYS A 183 -14.64 3.32 7.70
C CYS A 183 -14.23 4.60 8.40
N HIS A 184 -13.89 5.64 7.64
CA HIS A 184 -13.46 6.93 8.18
C HIS A 184 -14.35 8.06 7.67
N TYR A 185 -14.92 8.84 8.59
CA TYR A 185 -15.71 10.03 8.28
C TYR A 185 -15.43 11.16 9.28
N LEU A 186 -14.94 12.30 8.79
CA LEU A 186 -14.63 13.49 9.60
C LEU A 186 -13.80 13.16 10.87
N HIS A 187 -12.71 12.41 10.69
CA HIS A 187 -11.81 11.94 11.76
C HIS A 187 -12.45 10.99 12.79
N ARG A 188 -13.56 10.34 12.45
CA ARG A 188 -14.15 9.25 13.25
C ARG A 188 -14.05 7.95 12.48
N ALA A 189 -13.67 6.90 13.20
CA ALA A 189 -13.56 5.55 12.67
C ALA A 189 -14.72 4.68 13.17
N ASP A 190 -15.32 3.89 12.28
CA ASP A 190 -16.36 2.91 12.62
C ASP A 190 -16.36 1.74 11.62
N PRO A 191 -16.88 0.55 11.99
CA PRO A 191 -16.80 -0.62 11.14
C PRO A 191 -17.99 -0.79 10.15
N ASP A 192 -18.87 0.22 10.00
CA ASP A 192 -20.09 0.11 9.20
C ASP A 192 -19.97 0.81 7.82
N PRO A 193 -19.65 0.06 6.75
CA PRO A 193 -19.56 0.60 5.40
C PRO A 193 -20.92 0.83 4.73
N LEU A 194 -22.02 0.33 5.31
CA LEU A 194 -23.36 0.46 4.73
C LEU A 194 -24.04 1.77 5.16
N ALA A 195 -23.50 2.44 6.18
CA ALA A 195 -23.92 3.77 6.61
C ALA A 195 -23.17 4.88 5.88
N LEU A 196 -23.88 5.99 5.58
CA LEU A 196 -23.32 7.19 4.93
C LEU A 196 -22.54 6.89 3.63
N VAL A 197 -23.06 5.98 2.81
CA VAL A 197 -22.43 5.53 1.55
C VAL A 197 -22.07 6.73 0.66
N GLY A 198 -20.84 6.75 0.18
CA GLY A 198 -20.28 7.84 -0.64
C GLY A 198 -19.76 9.03 0.15
N LEU A 199 -19.94 9.06 1.48
CA LEU A 199 -19.37 10.09 2.37
C LEU A 199 -18.21 9.55 3.21
N LYS A 200 -18.19 8.24 3.49
CA LYS A 200 -17.09 7.59 4.22
C LYS A 200 -16.04 7.07 3.25
N ASP A 201 -14.80 7.13 3.70
CA ASP A 201 -13.75 6.27 3.15
C ASP A 201 -13.88 4.86 3.76
N ILE A 202 -13.58 3.82 2.98
CA ILE A 202 -13.69 2.42 3.38
C ILE A 202 -12.39 1.73 3.01
N THR A 203 -11.69 1.21 4.00
CA THR A 203 -10.40 0.56 3.81
C THR A 203 -10.36 -0.79 4.50
N ALA A 204 -9.45 -1.65 4.05
CA ALA A 204 -9.10 -2.88 4.72
C ALA A 204 -7.57 -2.95 4.85
N HIS A 205 -7.07 -3.61 5.89
CA HIS A 205 -5.63 -3.82 5.99
C HIS A 205 -5.13 -4.69 4.83
N VAL A 206 -3.85 -4.58 4.51
CA VAL A 206 -3.21 -5.34 3.44
C VAL A 206 -2.77 -6.72 3.93
N ASN A 207 -3.12 -7.77 3.17
CA ASN A 207 -2.45 -9.08 3.29
C ASN A 207 -1.12 -9.04 2.50
N PHE A 208 0.00 -8.85 3.18
CA PHE A 208 1.31 -8.73 2.53
C PHE A 208 1.84 -10.05 1.95
N SER A 209 1.45 -11.21 2.49
CA SER A 209 1.82 -12.51 1.90
C SER A 209 1.15 -12.66 0.53
N GLY A 210 -0.14 -12.34 0.43
CA GLY A 210 -0.87 -12.35 -0.85
C GLY A 210 -0.28 -11.37 -1.87
N ILE A 211 0.11 -10.17 -1.43
CA ILE A 211 0.78 -9.17 -2.29
C ILE A 211 2.15 -9.67 -2.77
N ALA A 212 2.95 -10.27 -1.89
CA ALA A 212 4.25 -10.83 -2.23
C ALA A 212 4.12 -11.96 -3.27
N LEU A 213 3.22 -12.91 -3.04
CA LEU A 213 2.93 -14.01 -3.96
C LEU A 213 2.43 -13.50 -5.31
N ALA A 214 1.52 -12.52 -5.33
CA ALA A 214 1.03 -11.94 -6.57
C ALA A 214 2.15 -11.31 -7.43
N GLY A 215 3.15 -10.70 -6.79
CA GLY A 215 4.34 -10.18 -7.49
C GLY A 215 5.27 -11.29 -7.97
N GLN A 216 5.57 -12.27 -7.10
CA GLN A 216 6.47 -13.40 -7.42
C GLN A 216 5.93 -14.27 -8.55
N ASP A 217 4.65 -14.65 -8.49
CA ASP A 217 3.99 -15.47 -9.51
C ASP A 217 3.93 -14.77 -10.87
N ALA A 218 3.94 -13.45 -10.88
CA ALA A 218 4.00 -12.62 -12.09
C ALA A 218 5.43 -12.23 -12.52
N GLY A 219 6.47 -12.76 -11.84
CA GLY A 219 7.86 -12.64 -12.26
C GLY A 219 8.66 -11.48 -11.65
N LEU A 220 8.13 -10.78 -10.64
CA LEU A 220 8.92 -9.81 -9.86
C LEU A 220 9.68 -10.50 -8.73
N THR A 221 10.88 -10.00 -8.42
CA THR A 221 11.61 -10.41 -7.21
C THR A 221 11.14 -9.58 -6.02
N VAL A 222 10.79 -10.21 -4.90
CA VAL A 222 10.59 -9.50 -3.63
C VAL A 222 11.96 -9.06 -3.11
N LEU A 223 12.21 -7.75 -3.14
CA LEU A 223 13.48 -7.17 -2.68
C LEU A 223 13.55 -7.03 -1.16
N GLY A 224 12.39 -6.99 -0.50
CA GLY A 224 12.30 -6.97 0.95
C GLY A 224 10.91 -6.67 1.48
N TYR A 225 10.70 -6.98 2.76
CA TYR A 225 9.49 -6.68 3.52
C TYR A 225 9.85 -6.36 4.97
N THR A 226 9.46 -5.21 5.49
CA THR A 226 9.68 -4.87 6.91
C THR A 226 8.64 -3.87 7.43
N SER A 227 8.72 -3.50 8.71
CA SER A 227 7.90 -2.42 9.26
C SER A 227 8.39 -1.05 8.81
N GLN A 228 7.49 -0.06 8.76
CA GLN A 228 7.81 1.31 8.37
C GLN A 228 8.93 1.89 9.24
N ALA A 229 8.90 1.65 10.55
CA ALA A 229 9.94 2.11 11.45
C ALA A 229 11.32 1.60 11.03
N ARG A 230 11.45 0.30 10.73
CA ARG A 230 12.70 -0.31 10.31
C ARG A 230 13.15 0.21 8.95
N PHE A 231 12.23 0.28 7.99
CA PHE A 231 12.51 0.83 6.67
C PHE A 231 13.06 2.26 6.75
N LEU A 232 12.39 3.16 7.48
CA LEU A 232 12.80 4.56 7.59
C LEU A 232 14.12 4.71 8.35
N MET A 233 14.33 3.94 9.42
CA MET A 233 15.61 3.93 10.15
C MET A 233 16.77 3.48 9.26
N ASN A 234 16.58 2.39 8.50
CA ASN A 234 17.58 1.89 7.56
C ASN A 234 17.88 2.90 6.45
N CYS A 235 16.89 3.69 6.04
CA CYS A 235 17.04 4.79 5.08
C CYS A 235 17.59 6.09 5.69
N GLY A 236 18.12 6.06 6.93
CA GLY A 236 18.84 7.19 7.54
C GLY A 236 17.97 8.21 8.29
N LEU A 237 16.70 7.91 8.60
CA LEU A 237 15.83 8.86 9.30
C LEU A 237 16.42 9.36 10.63
N LEU A 238 17.12 8.50 11.38
CA LEU A 238 17.72 8.90 12.67
C LEU A 238 18.76 10.01 12.51
N SER A 239 19.60 9.93 11.47
CA SER A 239 20.58 10.97 11.16
C SER A 239 19.91 12.26 10.68
N GLU A 240 18.82 12.17 9.92
CA GLU A 240 18.03 13.35 9.54
C GLU A 240 17.43 14.04 10.78
N MET A 241 16.98 13.27 11.77
CA MET A 241 16.42 13.80 13.01
C MET A 241 17.44 14.58 13.86
N GLU A 242 18.74 14.29 13.78
CA GLU A 242 19.78 15.00 14.54
C GLU A 242 19.83 16.50 14.18
N HIS A 243 19.54 16.85 12.93
CA HIS A 243 19.53 18.22 12.44
C HIS A 243 18.13 18.83 12.31
N ALA A 244 17.10 18.03 12.50
CA ALA A 244 15.71 18.45 12.40
C ALA A 244 15.26 19.36 13.56
N THR A 245 14.31 20.24 13.27
CA THR A 245 13.60 21.04 14.28
C THR A 245 12.81 20.16 15.24
N HIS A 246 12.41 20.72 16.39
CA HIS A 246 11.56 19.99 17.35
C HIS A 246 10.25 19.50 16.74
N ALA A 247 9.63 20.28 15.84
CA ALA A 247 8.39 19.91 15.18
C ALA A 247 8.59 18.73 14.22
N GLU A 248 9.65 18.77 13.41
CA GLU A 248 9.99 17.68 12.49
C GLU A 248 10.34 16.39 13.25
N ARG A 249 11.09 16.49 14.35
CA ARG A 249 11.37 15.33 15.22
C ARG A 249 10.10 14.72 15.79
N ALA A 250 9.12 15.53 16.22
CA ALA A 250 7.86 15.04 16.73
C ALA A 250 7.06 14.30 15.64
N LEU A 251 7.07 14.78 14.41
CA LEU A 251 6.47 14.07 13.27
C LEU A 251 7.20 12.78 12.95
N ALA A 252 8.54 12.80 12.92
CA ALA A 252 9.34 11.60 12.67
C ALA A 252 9.12 10.52 13.74
N LEU A 253 8.97 10.91 15.01
CA LEU A 253 8.64 9.98 16.09
C LEU A 253 7.30 9.28 15.87
N LYS A 254 6.27 9.97 15.34
CA LYS A 254 4.99 9.33 14.99
C LYS A 254 5.15 8.25 13.90
N LEU A 255 6.04 8.49 12.94
CA LEU A 255 6.29 7.55 11.84
C LEU A 255 6.99 6.26 12.29
N ILE A 256 7.75 6.29 13.38
CA ILE A 256 8.58 5.15 13.82
C ILE A 256 8.16 4.52 15.15
N THR A 257 7.28 5.17 15.91
CA THR A 257 6.81 4.62 17.20
C THR A 257 5.81 3.49 16.96
N GLU A 258 6.00 2.37 17.67
CA GLU A 258 5.22 1.13 17.52
C GLU A 258 3.70 1.34 17.72
N HIS A 259 3.30 2.09 18.74
CA HIS A 259 1.89 2.38 19.04
C HIS A 259 1.25 3.42 18.11
N GLU A 260 2.01 3.98 17.18
CA GLU A 260 1.53 4.91 16.16
C GLU A 260 1.59 4.20 14.79
N MET A 261 2.45 4.65 13.87
CA MET A 261 2.54 4.07 12.53
C MET A 261 3.68 3.05 12.40
N GLY A 262 4.64 3.04 13.33
CA GLY A 262 5.94 2.40 13.14
C GLY A 262 5.90 0.89 12.91
N GLU A 263 4.98 0.20 13.58
CA GLU A 263 4.82 -1.25 13.45
C GLU A 263 3.61 -1.63 12.60
N LEU A 264 2.50 -0.89 12.69
CA LEU A 264 1.30 -1.18 11.91
C LEU A 264 1.55 -1.04 10.41
N PHE A 265 2.21 0.04 9.99
CA PHE A 265 2.62 0.23 8.60
C PHE A 265 3.81 -0.68 8.27
N LYS A 266 3.75 -1.26 7.09
CA LYS A 266 4.81 -2.08 6.50
C LYS A 266 5.23 -1.48 5.17
N VAL A 267 6.43 -1.87 4.74
CA VAL A 267 6.94 -1.57 3.42
C VAL A 267 7.28 -2.90 2.76
N ILE A 268 6.74 -3.14 1.57
CA ILE A 268 7.15 -4.23 0.68
C ILE A 268 7.75 -3.64 -0.59
N ALA A 269 8.84 -4.24 -1.07
CA ALA A 269 9.52 -3.83 -2.27
C ALA A 269 9.63 -4.96 -3.28
N PHE A 270 9.44 -4.62 -4.56
CA PHE A 270 9.63 -5.51 -5.70
C PHE A 270 10.69 -4.96 -6.65
N GLY A 271 11.38 -5.85 -7.36
CA GLY A 271 12.39 -5.51 -8.35
C GLY A 271 12.14 -6.20 -9.68
N ALA A 272 12.42 -5.48 -10.76
CA ALA A 272 12.44 -6.01 -12.13
C ALA A 272 13.82 -5.78 -12.75
N GLY A 273 14.32 -6.79 -13.46
CA GLY A 273 15.66 -6.80 -14.03
C GLY A 273 16.68 -7.45 -13.11
N GLN A 274 17.86 -6.83 -12.94
CA GLN A 274 18.92 -7.40 -12.12
C GLN A 274 18.58 -7.31 -10.62
N GLU A 275 18.86 -8.37 -9.87
CA GLU A 275 18.72 -8.37 -8.41
C GLU A 275 19.71 -7.41 -7.75
N TRP A 276 19.27 -6.75 -6.69
CA TRP A 276 20.06 -5.80 -5.90
C TRP A 276 19.49 -5.73 -4.48
N GLU A 277 20.31 -5.26 -3.54
CA GLU A 277 19.93 -5.17 -2.12
C GLU A 277 19.46 -3.75 -1.78
N PRO A 278 18.17 -3.54 -1.47
CA PRO A 278 17.66 -2.23 -1.06
C PRO A 278 18.08 -1.86 0.36
N MET A 279 18.59 -0.64 0.53
CA MET A 279 19.11 -0.13 1.81
C MET A 279 18.09 -0.22 2.94
N GLY A 280 16.81 0.03 2.63
CA GLY A 280 15.68 0.02 3.55
C GLY A 280 15.41 -1.33 4.22
N PHE A 281 16.00 -2.41 3.70
CA PHE A 281 15.77 -3.78 4.18
C PHE A 281 17.05 -4.44 4.72
N THR A 282 18.15 -3.69 4.84
CA THR A 282 19.44 -4.22 5.32
C THR A 282 19.41 -4.76 6.76
N GLN A 283 18.50 -4.25 7.61
CA GLN A 283 18.30 -4.76 8.97
C GLN A 283 16.82 -4.94 9.30
N GLY A 284 16.51 -6.08 9.93
CA GLY A 284 15.13 -6.39 10.34
C GLY A 284 14.20 -6.66 9.16
N ASP A 285 14.72 -7.15 8.03
CA ASP A 285 13.90 -7.73 6.98
C ASP A 285 13.12 -8.93 7.51
N ARG A 286 11.86 -9.00 7.12
CA ARG A 286 10.86 -9.97 7.55
C ARG A 286 10.32 -10.76 6.38
N SER A 287 11.00 -10.78 5.22
CA SER A 287 10.51 -11.51 4.05
C SER A 287 10.35 -13.02 4.33
N HIS A 288 11.12 -13.55 5.28
CA HIS A 288 10.98 -14.94 5.76
C HIS A 288 9.69 -15.23 6.55
N THR A 289 8.92 -14.20 6.92
CA THR A 289 7.63 -14.33 7.61
C THR A 289 6.43 -14.18 6.68
N LEU A 290 6.66 -13.89 5.40
CA LEU A 290 5.62 -13.79 4.39
C LEU A 290 5.13 -15.18 3.98
#